data_AF-X1H581-F1
#
_entry.id   AF-X1H581-F1
#
_cell.length_a   1.000
_cell.length_b   1.000
_cell.length_c   1.000
_cell.angle_alpha   90.00
_cell.angle_beta   90.00
_cell.angle_gamma   90.00
#
_symmetry.space_group_name_H-M   'P 1'
#
loop_
_entity.id
_entity.type
_entity.pdbx_description
1 polymer ?
#
loop_
_entity_poly.entity_id
_entity_poly.type
_entity_poly.pdbx_seq_one_letter_code
_entity_poly.pdbx_strand_id
1 'polypeptide(L)'
;ARTSYFSVENSAYSLYFYGLSIGLAKNSWLFSPVIEFGPEYARRKFGSSKESGYGLNYTLGFLINIHFEKLRFYPKFYYEGITNLKTHAGFVGAKLGVGYEF
;
A
#
# COMPACT_ATOMS: atom_id res chain seq x y z
N ALA A 1 -21.15 -10.89 -28.93
CA ALA A 1 -20.52 -11.70 -27.86
C ALA A 1 -21.29 -11.46 -26.56
N ARG A 2 -21.82 -12.50 -25.91
CA ARG A 2 -22.51 -12.39 -24.62
C ARG A 2 -21.45 -12.29 -23.52
N THR A 3 -21.30 -11.13 -22.89
CA THR A 3 -20.47 -10.96 -21.70
C THR A 3 -21.21 -11.55 -20.51
N SER A 4 -20.79 -12.74 -20.09
CA SER A 4 -21.25 -13.38 -18.86
C SER A 4 -20.58 -12.68 -17.68
N TYR A 5 -21.34 -11.89 -16.92
CA TYR A 5 -20.87 -11.40 -15.62
C TYR A 5 -20.98 -12.55 -14.61
N PHE A 6 -19.83 -13.12 -14.23
CA PHE A 6 -19.77 -13.88 -12.99
C PHE A 6 -19.89 -12.87 -11.85
N SER A 7 -21.11 -12.77 -11.30
CA SER A 7 -21.34 -12.19 -9.98
C SER A 7 -20.71 -13.12 -8.96
N VAL A 8 -19.40 -13.04 -8.79
CA VAL A 8 -18.77 -13.51 -7.56
C VAL A 8 -19.39 -12.61 -6.49
N GLU A 9 -20.17 -13.20 -5.58
CA GLU A 9 -20.51 -12.56 -4.31
C GLU A 9 -19.19 -12.12 -3.69
N ASN A 10 -18.84 -10.85 -3.89
CA ASN A 10 -17.62 -10.26 -3.40
C ASN A 10 -17.83 -10.15 -1.89
N SER A 11 -17.46 -11.21 -1.19
CA SER A 11 -17.80 -11.52 0.19
C SER A 11 -17.14 -10.55 1.16
N ALA A 12 -17.62 -9.31 1.16
CA ALA A 12 -17.40 -8.24 2.14
C ALA A 12 -16.01 -8.26 2.81
N TYR A 13 -14.93 -8.39 2.02
CA TYR A 13 -13.58 -8.27 2.54
C TYR A 13 -13.26 -6.79 2.69
N SER A 14 -13.27 -6.29 3.92
CA SER A 14 -12.87 -4.91 4.22
C SER A 14 -11.59 -4.92 5.04
N LEU A 15 -10.60 -4.18 4.59
CA LEU A 15 -9.30 -4.07 5.22
C LEU A 15 -9.01 -2.59 5.50
N TYR A 16 -8.81 -2.27 6.77
CA TYR A 16 -8.48 -0.92 7.22
C TYR A 16 -7.14 -0.94 7.94
N PHE A 17 -6.29 0.01 7.58
CA PHE A 17 -4.95 0.17 8.12
C PHE A 17 -4.77 1.59 8.64
N TYR A 18 -4.29 1.69 9.87
CA TYR A 18 -3.90 2.97 10.49
C TYR A 18 -2.54 2.77 11.12
N GLY A 19 -1.52 3.45 10.61
CA GLY A 19 -0.15 3.26 11.05
C GLY A 19 0.69 4.49 10.83
N LEU A 20 1.83 4.51 11.52
CA LEU A 20 2.88 5.49 11.31
C LEU A 20 4.07 4.77 10.71
N SER A 21 4.45 5.13 9.49
CA SER A 21 5.58 4.54 8.79
C SER A 21 6.70 5.55 8.59
N ILE A 22 7.94 5.11 8.76
CA ILE A 22 9.12 5.83 8.30
C ILE A 22 9.44 5.30 6.90
N GLY A 23 9.58 6.22 5.93
CA GLY A 23 9.91 5.88 4.55
C GLY A 23 11.23 6.49 4.09
N LEU A 24 12.01 5.70 3.37
CA LEU A 24 13.26 6.11 2.74
C LEU A 24 13.15 5.91 1.23
N ALA A 25 13.40 6.98 0.47
CA ALA A 25 13.50 6.97 -0.98
C ALA A 25 14.47 8.05 -1.45
N LYS A 26 15.10 7.84 -2.61
CA LYS A 26 16.00 8.82 -3.24
C LYS A 26 15.27 9.60 -4.34
N ASN A 27 14.68 10.74 -3.99
CA ASN A 27 13.79 11.49 -4.88
C ASN A 27 14.46 12.06 -6.14
N SER A 28 15.78 12.27 -6.11
CA SER A 28 16.53 12.77 -7.28
C SER A 28 16.68 11.76 -8.42
N TRP A 29 16.33 10.49 -8.22
CA TRP A 29 16.39 9.47 -9.27
C TRP A 29 15.07 9.36 -10.01
N LEU A 30 15.10 9.22 -11.34
CA LEU A 30 13.87 8.97 -12.12
C LEU A 30 13.14 7.72 -11.62
N PHE A 31 13.87 6.63 -11.38
CA PHE A 31 13.37 5.42 -10.73
C PHE A 31 14.02 5.30 -9.37
N SER A 32 13.22 5.39 -8.31
CA SER A 32 13.72 5.39 -6.94
C SER A 32 13.21 4.19 -6.17
N PRO A 33 14.10 3.36 -5.57
CA PRO A 33 13.65 2.36 -4.62
C PRO A 33 13.03 3.05 -3.40
N VAL A 34 11.98 2.45 -2.86
CA VAL A 34 11.35 2.91 -1.63
C VAL A 34 11.24 1.76 -0.64
N ILE A 35 11.64 2.05 0.58
CA ILE A 35 11.52 1.15 1.73
C ILE A 35 10.78 1.91 2.82
N GLU A 36 9.72 1.33 3.36
CA GLU A 36 8.99 1.91 4.49
C GLU A 36 8.75 0.84 5.54
N PHE A 37 8.72 1.24 6.81
CA PHE A 37 8.40 0.34 7.91
C PHE A 37 7.87 1.11 9.09
N GLY A 38 7.07 0.45 9.93
CA GLY A 38 6.53 1.07 11.12
C GLY A 38 5.42 0.26 11.80
N PRO A 39 4.94 0.73 12.95
CA PRO A 39 3.78 0.15 13.60
C PRO A 39 2.50 0.46 12.81
N GLU A 40 1.63 -0.55 12.73
CA GLU A 40 0.34 -0.44 12.08
C GLU A 40 -0.73 -1.18 12.89
N TYR A 41 -1.90 -0.58 12.99
CA TYR A 41 -3.12 -1.23 13.44
C TYR A 41 -3.95 -1.64 12.23
N ALA A 42 -4.19 -2.94 12.10
CA ALA A 42 -4.96 -3.52 11.03
C ALA A 42 -6.30 -4.01 11.55
N ARG A 43 -7.37 -3.78 10.78
CA ARG A 43 -8.71 -4.34 11.01
C ARG A 43 -9.21 -4.99 9.73
N ARG A 44 -9.41 -6.31 9.76
CA ARG A 44 -9.98 -7.10 8.66
C ARG A 44 -11.36 -7.62 9.02
N LYS A 45 -12.27 -7.59 8.05
CA LYS A 45 -13.58 -8.24 8.12
C LYS A 45 -13.73 -9.17 6.93
N PHE A 46 -14.16 -10.40 7.16
CA PHE A 46 -14.50 -11.37 6.12
C PHE A 46 -15.83 -12.04 6.51
N GLY A 47 -16.92 -11.66 5.85
CA GLY A 47 -18.27 -12.05 6.26
C GLY A 47 -18.60 -11.59 7.69
N SER A 48 -18.94 -12.53 8.57
CA SER A 48 -19.20 -12.29 10.01
C SER A 48 -17.94 -12.24 10.86
N SER A 49 -16.81 -12.72 10.35
CA SER A 49 -15.54 -12.77 11.08
C SER A 49 -14.87 -11.39 11.06
N LYS A 50 -14.46 -10.92 12.23
CA LYS A 50 -13.71 -9.67 12.43
C LYS A 50 -12.44 -9.97 13.18
N GLU A 51 -11.34 -9.42 12.70
CA GLU A 51 -10.05 -9.53 13.37
C GLU A 51 -9.37 -8.16 13.34
N SER A 52 -8.69 -7.83 14.44
CA SER A 52 -7.93 -6.62 14.55
C SER A 52 -6.71 -6.84 15.41
N GLY A 53 -5.62 -6.15 15.10
CA GLY A 53 -4.40 -6.28 15.85
C GLY A 53 -3.36 -5.24 15.46
N TYR A 54 -2.33 -5.16 16.28
CA TYR A 54 -1.13 -4.38 16.00
C TYR A 54 -0.10 -5.28 15.34
N GLY A 55 0.52 -4.77 14.29
CA GLY A 55 1.64 -5.39 13.62
C GLY A 55 2.70 -4.39 13.22
N LEU A 56 3.82 -4.90 12.73
CA LEU A 56 4.79 -4.10 12.02
C LEU A 56 4.51 -4.25 10.54
N ASN A 57 4.34 -3.12 9.84
CA ASN A 57 4.28 -3.11 8.40
C ASN A 57 5.69 -2.95 7.82
N TYR A 58 5.88 -3.48 6.61
CA TYR A 58 7.03 -3.20 5.77
C TYR A 58 6.57 -3.05 4.33
N THR A 59 7.10 -2.03 3.68
CA THR A 59 6.83 -1.71 2.29
C THR A 59 8.13 -1.78 1.51
N LEU A 60 8.12 -2.51 0.41
CA LEU A 60 9.22 -2.54 -0.56
C LEU A 60 8.66 -2.21 -1.93
N GLY A 61 9.30 -1.32 -2.66
CA GLY A 61 8.83 -0.94 -3.97
C GLY A 61 9.73 0.01 -4.70
N PHE A 62 9.17 0.65 -5.71
CA PHE A 62 9.80 1.73 -6.42
C PHE A 62 8.79 2.82 -6.76
N LEU A 63 9.30 4.02 -6.97
CA LEU A 63 8.53 5.15 -7.45
C LEU A 63 9.19 5.76 -8.68
N ILE A 64 8.38 6.36 -9.55
CA ILE A 64 8.86 7.06 -10.75
C ILE A 64 8.71 8.55 -10.50
N ASN A 65 9.81 9.30 -10.40
CA ASN A 65 9.75 10.73 -10.11
C ASN A 65 9.61 11.56 -11.39
N ILE A 66 8.43 12.14 -11.59
CA ILE A 66 8.14 13.06 -12.69
C ILE A 66 8.11 14.48 -12.11
N HIS A 67 9.10 15.29 -12.46
CA HIS A 67 9.21 16.66 -11.99
C HIS A 67 8.64 17.62 -13.03
N PHE A 68 7.79 18.53 -12.56
CA PHE A 68 7.25 19.63 -13.35
C PHE A 68 7.35 20.90 -12.51
N GLU A 69 8.29 21.76 -12.84
CA GLU A 69 8.65 22.94 -12.05
C GLU A 69 8.94 22.57 -10.58
N LYS A 70 8.10 23.04 -9.65
CA LYS A 70 8.20 22.77 -8.20
C LYS A 70 7.34 21.60 -7.74
N LEU A 71 6.63 20.94 -8.67
CA LEU A 71 5.77 19.81 -8.37
C LEU A 71 6.44 18.51 -8.79
N ARG A 72 6.30 17.50 -7.93
CA ARG A 72 6.74 16.13 -8.19
C ARG A 72 5.55 15.21 -8.16
N PHE A 73 5.25 14.59 -9.28
CA PHE A 73 4.26 13.53 -9.40
C PHE A 73 4.97 12.19 -9.37
N TYR A 74 4.53 11.27 -8.51
CA TYR A 74 5.19 9.98 -8.37
C TYR A 74 4.19 8.82 -8.25
N PRO A 75 3.97 8.04 -9.32
CA PRO A 75 3.39 6.73 -9.16
C PRO A 75 4.37 5.83 -8.40
N LYS A 76 3.88 5.19 -7.35
CA LYS A 76 4.60 4.24 -6.49
C LYS A 76 3.97 2.87 -6.68
N PHE A 77 4.81 1.89 -7.02
CA PHE A 77 4.46 0.47 -7.07
C PHE A 77 5.14 -0.22 -5.91
N TYR A 78 4.39 -0.99 -5.13
CA TYR A 78 4.91 -1.51 -3.87
C TYR A 78 4.25 -2.83 -3.49
N TYR A 79 5.00 -3.60 -2.72
CA TYR A 79 4.50 -4.69 -1.89
C TYR A 79 4.47 -4.20 -0.44
N GLU A 80 3.33 -4.35 0.22
CA GLU A 80 3.14 -4.03 1.64
C GLU A 80 2.83 -5.34 2.37
N GLY A 81 3.64 -5.67 3.37
CA GLY A 81 3.48 -6.86 4.20
C GLY A 81 3.35 -6.50 5.67
N ILE A 82 2.66 -7.35 6.44
CA ILE A 82 2.45 -7.15 7.89
C ILE A 82 3.00 -8.35 8.65
N THR A 83 3.86 -8.09 9.62
CA THR A 83 4.66 -9.12 10.33
C THR A 83 3.97 -9.66 11.59
N ASN A 84 2.71 -9.29 11.91
CA ASN A 84 2.05 -9.82 13.12
C ASN A 84 0.54 -10.05 13.06
N LEU A 85 0.11 -10.89 12.13
CA LEU A 85 -1.06 -11.76 12.32
C LEU A 85 -0.57 -13.16 11.97
N LYS A 86 -1.12 -14.24 12.57
CA LYS A 86 -0.70 -15.66 12.42
C LYS A 86 -0.63 -16.20 10.98
N THR A 87 -0.83 -15.35 9.98
CA THR A 87 -0.76 -15.60 8.55
C THR A 87 -0.02 -14.43 7.92
N HIS A 88 1.04 -14.71 7.15
CA HIS A 88 1.71 -13.72 6.30
C HIS A 88 0.65 -13.14 5.36
N ALA A 89 0.27 -11.89 5.60
CA ALA A 89 -0.66 -11.16 4.76
C ALA A 89 0.08 -9.96 4.17
N GLY A 90 0.03 -9.85 2.86
CA GLY A 90 0.57 -8.73 2.12
C GLY A 90 -0.20 -8.52 0.84
N PHE A 91 -0.04 -7.34 0.25
CA PHE A 91 -0.67 -7.01 -1.01
C PHE A 91 0.30 -6.23 -1.89
N VAL A 92 0.12 -6.39 -3.20
CA VAL A 92 0.77 -5.54 -4.20
C VAL A 92 -0.18 -4.41 -4.52
N GLY A 93 0.34 -3.19 -4.50
CA GLY A 93 -0.45 -1.99 -4.72
C GLY A 93 0.26 -0.97 -5.59
N ALA A 94 -0.53 -0.02 -6.08
CA ALA A 94 -0.05 1.19 -6.72
C ALA A 94 -0.72 2.40 -6.08
N LYS A 95 0.04 3.47 -5.86
CA LYS A 95 -0.43 4.76 -5.31
C LYS A 95 0.14 5.89 -6.17
N LEU A 96 -0.62 6.96 -6.38
CA LEU A 96 -0.11 8.18 -7.01
C LEU A 96 0.07 9.25 -5.93
N GLY A 97 1.28 9.80 -5.83
CA GLY A 97 1.59 10.90 -4.93
C GLY A 97 1.90 12.19 -5.66
N VAL A 98 1.71 13.30 -4.95
CA VAL A 98 2.10 14.65 -5.36
C VAL A 98 2.92 15.26 -4.22
N GLY A 99 4.09 15.78 -4.55
CA GLY A 99 4.97 16.50 -3.63
C GLY A 99 5.29 17.88 -4.17
N TYR A 100 5.61 18.81 -3.27
CA TYR A 100 6.14 20.13 -3.60
C TYR A 100 7.60 20.20 -3.16
N GLU A 101 8.46 20.68 -4.05
CA GLU A 101 9.89 20.86 -3.81
C GLU A 101 10.19 22.36 -3.69
N PHE A 102 10.83 22.75 -2.59
CA PHE A 102 11.17 24.14 -2.26
C PHE A 102 12.52 24.54 -2.85
#